data_AF-A0A2V5JB13-F1
#
_entry.id   AF-A0A2V5JB13-F1
#
_cell.length_a   1.000
_cell.length_b   1.000
_cell.length_c   1.000
_cell.angle_alpha   90.00
_cell.angle_beta   90.00
_cell.angle_gamma   90.00
#
_symmetry.space_group_name_H-M   'P 1'
#
loop_
_entity.id
_entity.type
_entity.pdbx_description
1 polymer ?
#
loop_
_entity_poly.entity_id
_entity_poly.type
_entity_poly.pdbx_seq_one_letter_code
_entity_poly.pdbx_strand_id
1 'polypeptide(L)'
;MISNHLSLVRKCFWISCAAGALIIELAAAPAGAYARGTTQFEALPLVRSRQNHLLVRAFINGKAAWLTVDTGAPVSAIALNRREYFRLKPTTAESKLPPRVQINGAFNNVAIARELRMGGLTLVDEPVVTVDLGYSARAARLVHEEEIDGIIGADILFPTQAVLDCERQLLILKTDPAVLGSFPGFDRRGLRAVPIQVSDGFNLYVNGSINGKPARLMVDTGSFTTLLHRSFLRRMRIATRETPYSSSAVNLKERGVRVAHIRKLSVGSVDIFAKDVGVIDLEGLIHNGLLEGSPPVAGLLGAETLRRHHGIIDFGTRTLYLR
;
A
#
# COMPACT_ATOMS: atom_id res chain seq x y z
N MET A 1 -6.85 -65.43 -1.27
CA MET A 1 -5.58 -65.80 -0.59
C MET A 1 -5.00 -64.54 0.04
N ILE A 2 -4.48 -64.63 1.27
CA ILE A 2 -3.53 -63.69 1.93
C ILE A 2 -3.98 -62.20 2.00
N SER A 3 -4.46 -61.65 3.13
CA SER A 3 -3.76 -61.21 4.38
C SER A 3 -2.69 -60.12 4.16
N ASN A 4 -2.37 -59.19 5.08
CA ASN A 4 -2.67 -59.01 6.52
C ASN A 4 -2.89 -57.50 6.84
N HIS A 5 -3.64 -57.10 7.88
CA HIS A 5 -3.16 -56.68 9.23
C HIS A 5 -1.86 -55.84 9.23
N LEU A 6 -1.74 -54.73 9.97
CA LEU A 6 -1.75 -54.71 11.45
C LEU A 6 -2.21 -53.38 12.10
N SER A 7 -2.51 -53.45 13.40
CA SER A 7 -2.66 -52.32 14.34
C SER A 7 -1.85 -52.60 15.62
N LEU A 8 -1.42 -51.56 16.36
CA LEU A 8 -1.01 -51.55 17.79
C LEU A 8 -0.79 -50.07 18.19
N VAL A 9 -1.57 -49.42 19.07
CA VAL A 9 -1.67 -49.51 20.55
C VAL A 9 -0.67 -48.61 21.32
N ARG A 10 -1.19 -47.87 22.30
CA ARG A 10 -0.47 -46.98 23.24
C ARG A 10 0.48 -47.75 24.18
N LYS A 11 1.47 -47.03 24.73
CA LYS A 11 1.86 -47.17 26.15
C LYS A 11 2.46 -45.86 26.69
N CYS A 12 2.07 -45.49 27.91
CA CYS A 12 2.68 -44.40 28.68
C CYS A 12 3.54 -45.01 29.79
N PHE A 13 4.57 -44.30 30.24
CA PHE A 13 5.21 -44.55 31.54
C PHE A 13 5.63 -43.22 32.19
N TRP A 14 5.54 -43.17 33.51
CA TRP A 14 5.95 -42.08 34.40
C TRP A 14 6.79 -42.68 35.53
N ILE A 15 7.95 -42.10 35.84
CA ILE A 15 8.69 -42.29 37.09
C ILE A 15 9.30 -40.93 37.47
N SER A 16 9.51 -40.65 38.76
CA SER A 16 9.98 -39.36 39.29
C SER A 16 11.03 -39.54 40.41
N CYS A 17 11.43 -38.43 41.04
CA CYS A 17 12.48 -38.21 42.07
C CYS A 17 13.86 -37.81 41.50
N ALA A 18 14.49 -36.67 41.83
CA ALA A 18 14.77 -35.98 43.12
C ALA A 18 16.03 -36.54 43.83
N ALA A 19 16.97 -35.74 44.38
CA ALA A 19 17.20 -34.28 44.34
C ALA A 19 18.67 -33.96 44.76
N GLY A 20 19.14 -32.71 44.61
CA GLY A 20 20.45 -32.29 45.16
C GLY A 20 20.82 -30.81 44.95
N ALA A 21 21.37 -30.18 46.00
CA ALA A 21 22.10 -28.90 46.01
C ALA A 21 23.49 -29.17 46.69
N LEU A 22 24.52 -28.32 46.72
CA LEU A 22 24.67 -26.85 46.72
C LEU A 22 26.17 -26.56 46.34
N ILE A 23 26.60 -25.40 45.79
CA ILE A 23 27.34 -24.31 46.50
C ILE A 23 27.86 -23.21 45.54
N ILE A 24 27.84 -21.98 46.09
CA ILE A 24 28.28 -20.62 45.67
C ILE A 24 29.81 -20.51 45.40
N GLU A 25 30.37 -19.73 44.45
CA GLU A 25 29.80 -18.79 43.46
C GLU A 25 30.50 -18.89 42.05
N LEU A 26 31.13 -17.92 41.34
CA LEU A 26 31.52 -16.51 41.53
C LEU A 26 31.60 -15.73 40.18
N ALA A 27 31.60 -14.40 40.23
CA ALA A 27 31.36 -13.50 39.10
C ALA A 27 32.47 -13.32 38.02
N ALA A 28 32.02 -13.27 36.76
CA ALA A 28 32.60 -12.42 35.71
C ALA A 28 31.46 -11.91 34.81
N ALA A 29 31.38 -10.60 34.55
CA ALA A 29 30.25 -9.99 33.84
C ALA A 29 30.61 -9.62 32.38
N PRO A 30 30.04 -10.29 31.36
CA PRO A 30 29.98 -9.77 30.01
C PRO A 30 28.78 -8.82 29.84
N ALA A 31 28.91 -7.89 28.89
CA ALA A 31 27.97 -6.80 28.61
C ALA A 31 26.47 -7.18 28.77
N GLY A 32 25.75 -6.40 29.58
CA GLY A 32 24.35 -6.62 29.87
C GLY A 32 23.52 -6.76 28.59
N ALA A 33 22.91 -7.93 28.41
CA ALA A 33 21.98 -8.20 27.33
C ALA A 33 20.70 -7.39 27.55
N TYR A 34 20.73 -6.12 27.12
CA TYR A 34 19.53 -5.42 26.69
C TYR A 34 18.91 -6.25 25.59
N ALA A 35 17.96 -7.11 25.97
CA ALA A 35 17.03 -7.68 25.04
C ALA A 35 16.32 -6.50 24.36
N ARG A 36 16.76 -6.14 23.15
CA ARG A 36 15.91 -5.45 22.20
C ARG A 36 14.76 -6.40 21.95
N GLY A 37 13.68 -6.25 22.72
CA GLY A 37 12.43 -6.92 22.43
C GLY A 37 12.11 -6.61 20.98
N THR A 38 12.00 -7.65 20.16
CA THR A 38 11.73 -7.51 18.74
C THR A 38 10.39 -6.80 18.60
N THR A 39 10.45 -5.53 18.24
CA THR A 39 9.26 -4.67 18.16
C THR A 39 8.38 -5.21 17.05
N GLN A 40 7.31 -5.91 17.44
CA GLN A 40 6.36 -6.61 16.55
C GLN A 40 5.74 -5.69 15.49
N PHE A 41 5.84 -4.38 15.73
CA PHE A 41 5.44 -3.29 14.85
C PHE A 41 6.59 -2.28 14.74
N GLU A 42 6.81 -1.77 13.52
CA GLU A 42 7.71 -0.67 13.21
C GLU A 42 6.85 0.56 12.85
N ALA A 43 7.08 1.71 13.49
CA ALA A 43 6.33 2.94 13.26
C ALA A 43 7.19 3.94 12.46
N LEU A 44 6.95 4.03 11.16
CA LEU A 44 7.77 4.79 10.21
C LEU A 44 7.18 6.18 9.94
N PRO A 45 7.90 7.28 10.23
CA PRO A 45 7.46 8.61 9.83
C PRO A 45 7.57 8.79 8.31
N LEU A 46 6.57 9.45 7.73
CA LEU A 46 6.46 9.71 6.29
C LEU A 46 6.69 11.19 5.98
N VAL A 47 7.33 11.47 4.86
CA VAL A 47 7.45 12.82 4.31
C VAL A 47 6.37 13.02 3.24
N ARG A 48 5.49 14.00 3.43
CA ARG A 48 4.52 14.38 2.41
C ARG A 48 5.18 15.27 1.35
N SER A 49 5.20 14.77 0.12
CA SER A 49 5.76 15.47 -1.04
C SER A 49 4.91 16.68 -1.45
N ARG A 50 5.50 17.60 -2.21
CA ARG A 50 4.85 18.76 -2.87
C ARG A 50 3.77 18.33 -3.87
N GLN A 51 3.91 17.14 -4.44
CA GLN A 51 2.90 16.44 -5.25
C GLN A 51 1.86 15.69 -4.40
N ASN A 52 1.87 15.88 -3.08
CA ASN A 52 0.95 15.28 -2.11
C ASN A 52 1.07 13.75 -1.92
N HIS A 53 2.08 13.09 -2.52
CA HIS A 53 2.44 11.70 -2.23
C HIS A 53 2.95 11.54 -0.78
N LEU A 54 2.86 10.33 -0.23
CA LEU A 54 3.47 9.96 1.05
C LEU A 54 4.74 9.16 0.81
N LEU A 55 5.89 9.66 1.23
CA LEU A 55 7.20 9.05 1.02
C LEU A 55 7.73 8.42 2.32
N VAL A 56 8.21 7.19 2.25
CA VAL A 56 8.96 6.53 3.34
C VAL A 56 10.43 6.39 2.96
N ARG A 57 11.31 6.50 3.96
CA ARG A 57 12.74 6.23 3.79
C ARG A 57 13.01 4.74 3.93
N ALA A 58 13.56 4.13 2.88
CA ALA A 58 13.95 2.74 2.84
C ALA A 58 15.45 2.58 2.57
N PHE A 59 15.93 1.34 2.63
CA PHE A 59 17.22 0.92 2.10
C PHE A 59 17.01 -0.28 1.17
N ILE A 60 17.59 -0.24 -0.03
CA ILE A 60 17.57 -1.34 -0.99
C ILE A 60 19.02 -1.76 -1.23
N ASN A 61 19.34 -3.04 -0.95
CA ASN A 61 20.69 -3.60 -1.04
C ASN A 61 21.75 -2.72 -0.35
N GLY A 62 21.42 -2.24 0.86
CA GLY A 62 22.25 -1.34 1.68
C GLY A 62 22.27 0.14 1.28
N LYS A 63 21.62 0.55 0.19
CA LYS A 63 21.58 1.96 -0.28
C LYS A 63 20.28 2.64 0.07
N ALA A 64 20.33 3.87 0.57
CA ALA A 64 19.14 4.65 0.91
C ALA A 64 18.25 4.91 -0.32
N ALA A 65 16.93 4.91 -0.10
CA ALA A 65 15.90 5.15 -1.11
C ALA A 65 14.71 5.94 -0.55
N TRP A 66 14.07 6.76 -1.39
CA TRP A 66 12.73 7.34 -1.14
C TRP A 66 11.66 6.58 -1.92
N LEU A 67 10.74 5.92 -1.21
CA LEU A 67 9.65 5.14 -1.82
C LEU A 67 8.30 5.77 -1.51
N THR A 68 7.45 5.94 -2.52
CA THR A 68 6.05 6.35 -2.33
C THR A 68 5.26 5.19 -1.74
N VAL A 69 4.46 5.44 -0.70
CA VAL A 69 3.47 4.48 -0.19
C VAL A 69 2.18 4.64 -1.01
N ASP A 70 1.89 3.69 -1.88
CA ASP A 70 0.81 3.77 -2.87
C ASP A 70 -0.20 2.64 -2.72
N THR A 71 -1.37 2.95 -2.17
CA THR A 71 -2.46 1.98 -2.03
C THR A 71 -3.20 1.67 -3.35
N GLY A 72 -2.92 2.44 -4.41
CA GLY A 72 -3.37 2.16 -5.78
C GLY A 72 -2.43 1.26 -6.58
N ALA A 73 -1.20 1.05 -6.12
CA ALA A 73 -0.24 0.16 -6.77
C ALA A 73 -0.46 -1.31 -6.36
N PRO A 74 -0.76 -2.23 -7.29
CA PRO A 74 -0.97 -3.65 -6.94
C PRO A 74 0.32 -4.38 -6.59
N VAL A 75 1.47 -3.89 -7.06
CA VAL A 75 2.82 -4.41 -6.75
C VAL A 75 3.82 -3.28 -6.57
N SER A 76 4.88 -3.55 -5.82
CA SER A 76 5.98 -2.63 -5.50
C SER A 76 6.93 -2.49 -6.69
N ALA A 77 7.37 -1.25 -6.94
CA ALA A 77 8.04 -0.88 -8.18
C ALA A 77 9.27 -0.01 -7.91
N ILE A 78 10.37 -0.25 -8.62
CA ILE A 78 11.59 0.57 -8.57
C ILE A 78 11.77 1.29 -9.91
N ALA A 79 12.22 2.54 -9.88
CA ALA A 79 12.48 3.32 -11.07
C ALA A 79 13.54 2.64 -11.96
N LEU A 80 13.26 2.49 -13.26
CA LEU A 80 14.09 1.74 -14.21
C LEU A 80 15.54 2.27 -14.28
N ASN A 81 15.71 3.59 -14.22
CA ASN A 81 17.01 4.28 -14.15
C ASN A 81 17.79 4.04 -12.84
N ARG A 82 17.14 3.51 -11.80
CA ARG A 82 17.76 3.21 -10.49
C ARG A 82 18.11 1.72 -10.32
N ARG A 83 17.70 0.85 -11.26
CA ARG A 83 17.96 -0.61 -11.24
C ARG A 83 19.43 -0.95 -10.99
N GLU A 84 20.35 -0.28 -11.68
CA GLU A 84 21.80 -0.50 -11.53
C GLU A 84 22.34 0.12 -10.24
N TYR A 85 21.89 1.34 -9.89
CA TYR A 85 22.26 1.97 -8.62
C TYR A 85 21.95 1.05 -7.44
N PHE A 86 20.75 0.47 -7.40
CA PHE A 86 20.35 -0.49 -6.37
C PHE A 86 20.86 -1.92 -6.61
N ARG A 87 21.64 -2.19 -7.66
CA ARG A 87 22.20 -3.52 -7.99
C ARG A 87 21.15 -4.65 -8.10
N LEU A 88 19.93 -4.32 -8.52
CA LEU A 88 18.83 -5.28 -8.61
C LEU A 88 19.17 -6.44 -9.56
N LYS A 89 18.84 -7.67 -9.16
CA LYS A 89 19.08 -8.87 -9.97
C LYS A 89 17.85 -9.18 -10.83
N PRO A 90 18.01 -9.71 -12.06
CA PRO A 90 16.87 -10.27 -12.79
C PRO A 90 16.37 -11.55 -12.08
N THR A 91 15.13 -11.95 -12.35
CA THR A 91 14.65 -13.31 -12.07
C THR A 91 15.52 -14.34 -12.81
N THR A 92 15.91 -15.42 -12.15
CA THR A 92 16.59 -16.55 -12.80
C THR A 92 15.58 -17.43 -13.57
N ALA A 93 16.06 -18.25 -14.51
CA ALA A 93 15.22 -19.23 -15.23
C ALA A 93 14.64 -20.32 -14.32
N GLU A 94 15.24 -20.53 -13.14
CA GLU A 94 14.78 -21.43 -12.08
C GLU A 94 13.75 -20.78 -11.14
N SER A 95 13.50 -19.47 -11.29
CA SER A 95 12.53 -18.76 -10.45
C SER A 95 11.10 -19.16 -10.80
N LYS A 96 10.26 -19.33 -9.77
CA LYS A 96 8.82 -19.50 -9.92
C LYS A 96 8.09 -18.18 -10.28
N LEU A 97 8.79 -17.05 -10.22
CA LEU A 97 8.27 -15.75 -10.61
C LEU A 97 8.41 -15.56 -12.12
N PRO A 98 7.38 -15.05 -12.82
CA PRO A 98 7.51 -14.73 -14.24
C PRO A 98 8.51 -13.57 -14.43
N PRO A 99 9.32 -13.57 -15.50
CA PRO A 99 10.32 -12.52 -15.73
C PRO A 99 9.69 -11.15 -16.09
N ARG A 100 8.40 -11.14 -16.44
CA ARG A 100 7.61 -9.94 -16.73
C ARG A 100 6.18 -10.14 -16.23
N VAL A 101 5.56 -9.07 -15.75
CA VAL A 101 4.14 -9.03 -15.34
C VAL A 101 3.42 -7.89 -16.03
N GLN A 102 2.12 -8.05 -16.29
CA GLN A 102 1.29 -7.00 -16.87
C GLN A 102 0.63 -6.18 -15.76
N ILE A 103 0.81 -4.85 -15.79
CA ILE A 103 0.26 -3.89 -14.84
C ILE A 103 -0.33 -2.75 -15.65
N ASN A 104 -1.60 -2.40 -15.41
CA ASN A 104 -2.30 -1.30 -16.10
C ASN A 104 -2.13 -1.38 -17.64
N GLY A 105 -2.32 -2.58 -18.18
CA GLY A 105 -2.12 -2.93 -19.59
C GLY A 105 -0.66 -3.12 -20.05
N ALA A 106 0.36 -2.68 -19.33
CA ALA A 106 1.77 -2.68 -19.76
C ALA A 106 2.62 -3.81 -19.14
N PHE A 107 3.49 -4.44 -19.93
CA PHE A 107 4.41 -5.49 -19.47
C PHE A 107 5.71 -4.92 -18.87
N ASN A 108 5.84 -4.98 -17.55
CA ASN A 108 7.01 -4.53 -16.80
C ASN A 108 7.91 -5.73 -16.43
N ASN A 109 9.22 -5.50 -16.32
CA ASN A 109 10.18 -6.56 -15.99
C ASN A 109 10.24 -6.76 -14.47
N VAL A 110 10.36 -8.02 -14.02
CA VAL A 110 10.55 -8.36 -12.60
C VAL A 110 12.04 -8.41 -12.28
N ALA A 111 12.39 -7.87 -11.12
CA ALA A 111 13.72 -7.88 -10.55
C ALA A 111 13.66 -8.20 -9.04
N ILE A 112 14.79 -8.58 -8.45
CA ILE A 112 14.92 -8.98 -7.05
C ILE A 112 15.78 -7.95 -6.31
N ALA A 113 15.24 -7.40 -5.22
CA ALA A 113 15.98 -6.72 -4.17
C ALA A 113 16.43 -7.79 -3.14
N ARG A 114 17.75 -7.96 -2.96
CA ARG A 114 18.30 -8.94 -2.00
C ARG A 114 18.02 -8.53 -0.55
N GLU A 115 18.02 -7.22 -0.30
CA GLU A 115 17.50 -6.59 0.93
C GLU A 115 16.59 -5.43 0.52
N LEU A 116 15.37 -5.38 1.05
CA LEU A 116 14.56 -4.16 1.15
C LEU A 116 14.21 -3.94 2.63
N ARG A 117 14.75 -2.88 3.23
CA ARG A 117 14.65 -2.61 4.67
C ARG A 117 14.02 -1.26 4.97
N MET A 118 13.07 -1.27 5.89
CA MET A 118 12.29 -0.10 6.32
C MET A 118 12.22 -0.10 7.85
N GLY A 119 13.02 0.75 8.48
CA GLY A 119 13.23 0.69 9.93
C GLY A 119 13.80 -0.67 10.35
N GLY A 120 13.14 -1.33 11.32
CA GLY A 120 13.40 -2.69 11.74
C GLY A 120 12.84 -3.80 10.83
N LEU A 121 11.88 -3.53 9.93
CA LEU A 121 11.42 -4.53 8.97
C LEU A 121 12.47 -4.73 7.87
N THR A 122 12.87 -5.99 7.63
CA THR A 122 13.77 -6.38 6.54
C THR A 122 13.13 -7.48 5.70
N LEU A 123 12.90 -7.19 4.43
CA LEU A 123 12.46 -8.16 3.41
C LEU A 123 13.69 -8.65 2.64
N VAL A 124 13.72 -9.95 2.32
CA VAL A 124 14.88 -10.63 1.72
C VAL A 124 14.44 -11.31 0.43
N ASP A 125 15.23 -11.14 -0.64
CA ASP A 125 14.88 -11.58 -2.00
C ASP A 125 13.52 -11.07 -2.51
N GLU A 126 13.14 -9.87 -2.08
CA GLU A 126 11.86 -9.23 -2.39
C GLU A 126 11.71 -8.96 -3.90
N PRO A 127 10.65 -9.48 -4.55
CA PRO A 127 10.38 -9.18 -5.95
C PRO A 127 9.79 -7.78 -6.12
N VAL A 128 10.34 -7.04 -7.08
CA VAL A 128 9.88 -5.70 -7.47
C VAL A 128 9.82 -5.59 -8.98
N VAL A 129 8.93 -4.77 -9.52
CA VAL A 129 8.93 -4.45 -10.96
C VAL A 129 9.79 -3.23 -11.27
N THR A 130 10.49 -3.24 -12.39
CA THR A 130 11.20 -2.04 -12.89
C THR A 130 10.31 -1.26 -13.85
N VAL A 131 9.97 -0.01 -13.52
CA VAL A 131 9.02 0.83 -14.26
C VAL A 131 9.63 2.19 -14.62
N ASP A 132 9.18 2.84 -15.69
CA ASP A 132 9.63 4.18 -16.04
C ASP A 132 8.91 5.26 -15.22
N LEU A 133 9.51 5.67 -14.10
CA LEU A 133 9.07 6.83 -13.31
C LEU A 133 9.57 8.17 -13.87
N GLY A 134 10.11 8.20 -15.10
CA GLY A 134 10.48 9.42 -15.82
C GLY A 134 9.32 10.41 -16.01
N TYR A 135 8.08 9.92 -15.91
CA TYR A 135 6.90 10.75 -15.70
C TYR A 135 6.99 11.55 -14.38
N SER A 136 7.03 10.87 -13.23
CA SER A 136 7.06 11.46 -11.88
C SER A 136 8.31 12.32 -11.65
N ALA A 137 9.44 11.93 -12.26
CA ALA A 137 10.67 12.70 -12.25
C ALA A 137 10.52 14.10 -12.89
N ARG A 138 9.81 14.21 -14.02
CA ARG A 138 9.52 15.51 -14.65
C ARG A 138 8.65 16.38 -13.75
N ALA A 139 7.62 15.79 -13.13
CA ALA A 139 6.73 16.50 -12.22
C ALA A 139 7.46 16.98 -10.95
N ALA A 140 8.34 16.16 -10.38
CA ALA A 140 9.20 16.54 -9.25
C ALA A 140 10.12 17.73 -9.59
N ARG A 141 10.81 17.68 -10.75
CA ARG A 141 11.67 18.78 -11.23
C ARG A 141 10.90 20.09 -11.40
N LEU A 142 9.66 20.05 -11.91
CA LEU A 142 8.81 21.23 -12.10
C LEU A 142 8.38 21.91 -10.79
N VAL A 143 8.44 21.20 -9.65
CA VAL A 143 8.10 21.76 -8.32
C VAL A 143 9.31 21.85 -7.39
N HIS A 144 10.52 21.62 -7.89
CA HIS A 144 11.80 21.56 -7.16
C HIS A 144 11.78 20.53 -6.01
N GLU A 145 11.38 19.30 -6.33
CA GLU A 145 11.34 18.14 -5.44
C GLU A 145 12.32 17.04 -5.88
N GLU A 146 12.80 16.22 -4.94
CA GLU A 146 13.64 15.06 -5.23
C GLU A 146 12.87 13.99 -6.04
N GLU A 147 13.58 13.26 -6.91
CA GLU A 147 12.99 12.14 -7.65
C GLU A 147 12.82 10.92 -6.73
N ILE A 148 11.63 10.31 -6.75
CA ILE A 148 11.38 9.06 -6.02
C ILE A 148 12.14 7.89 -6.64
N ASP A 149 12.68 7.03 -5.78
CA ASP A 149 13.37 5.80 -6.19
C ASP A 149 12.41 4.69 -6.61
N GLY A 150 11.17 4.74 -6.12
CA GLY A 150 10.18 3.69 -6.33
C GLY A 150 8.88 3.90 -5.55
N ILE A 151 8.11 2.82 -5.47
CA ILE A 151 6.76 2.72 -4.94
C ILE A 151 6.65 1.42 -4.14
N ILE A 152 6.01 1.48 -2.96
CA ILE A 152 5.58 0.34 -2.16
C ILE A 152 4.08 0.14 -2.43
N GLY A 153 3.73 -1.03 -2.94
CA GLY A 153 2.37 -1.41 -3.31
C GLY A 153 1.72 -2.40 -2.36
N ALA A 154 0.55 -2.89 -2.78
CA ALA A 154 -0.29 -3.80 -2.01
C ALA A 154 0.36 -5.16 -1.68
N ASP A 155 1.30 -5.62 -2.50
CA ASP A 155 2.11 -6.83 -2.29
C ASP A 155 2.95 -6.79 -1.00
N ILE A 156 3.43 -5.62 -0.59
CA ILE A 156 4.11 -5.42 0.70
C ILE A 156 3.10 -4.99 1.79
N LEU A 157 2.14 -4.13 1.46
CA LEU A 157 1.21 -3.56 2.44
C LEU A 157 0.23 -4.58 3.04
N PHE A 158 -0.23 -5.60 2.28
CA PHE A 158 -1.10 -6.65 2.83
C PHE A 158 -0.38 -7.63 3.76
N PRO A 159 0.78 -8.24 3.41
CA PRO A 159 1.48 -9.17 4.31
C PRO A 159 2.01 -8.52 5.59
N THR A 160 2.46 -7.26 5.50
CA THR A 160 2.84 -6.44 6.69
C THR A 160 1.64 -5.90 7.46
N GLN A 161 0.41 -6.20 7.02
CA GLN A 161 -0.87 -5.76 7.60
C GLN A 161 -0.97 -4.24 7.79
N ALA A 162 -0.27 -3.47 6.96
CA ALA A 162 0.08 -2.06 7.17
C ALA A 162 -1.09 -1.16 7.63
N VAL A 163 -0.80 -0.24 8.56
CA VAL A 163 -1.69 0.84 8.95
C VAL A 163 -1.08 2.16 8.49
N LEU A 164 -1.74 2.83 7.54
CA LEU A 164 -1.28 4.08 6.93
C LEU A 164 -2.15 5.25 7.38
N ASP A 165 -1.60 6.14 8.20
CA ASP A 165 -2.23 7.38 8.63
C ASP A 165 -1.85 8.54 7.71
N CYS A 166 -2.83 8.98 6.90
CA CYS A 166 -2.66 10.02 5.90
C CYS A 166 -2.64 11.43 6.49
N GLU A 167 -3.16 11.66 7.69
CA GLU A 167 -3.05 12.97 8.37
C GLU A 167 -1.69 13.07 9.06
N ARG A 168 -1.40 12.13 9.97
CA ARG A 168 -0.21 12.15 10.83
C ARG A 168 1.07 11.76 10.10
N GLN A 169 0.97 11.35 8.84
CA GLN A 169 2.10 10.91 8.02
C GLN A 169 2.87 9.77 8.71
N LEU A 170 2.16 8.70 9.05
CA LEU A 170 2.72 7.54 9.75
C LEU A 170 2.35 6.25 9.01
N LEU A 171 3.34 5.40 8.75
CA LEU A 171 3.15 4.03 8.27
C LEU A 171 3.57 3.08 9.38
N ILE A 172 2.63 2.31 9.93
CA ILE A 172 2.94 1.26 10.90
C ILE A 172 2.95 -0.07 10.15
N LEU A 173 4.10 -0.74 10.14
CA LEU A 173 4.29 -2.06 9.54
C LEU A 173 4.44 -3.13 10.63
N LYS A 174 3.92 -4.33 10.39
CA LYS A 174 4.20 -5.50 11.23
C LYS A 174 5.56 -6.09 10.83
N THR A 175 6.45 -6.30 11.79
CA THR A 175 7.83 -6.78 11.52
C THR A 175 7.92 -8.30 11.45
N ASP A 176 7.05 -9.01 12.18
CA ASP A 176 6.85 -10.45 12.09
C ASP A 176 5.37 -10.73 11.74
N PRO A 177 5.06 -11.18 10.50
CA PRO A 177 3.68 -11.44 10.10
C PRO A 177 3.01 -12.57 10.89
N ALA A 178 3.78 -13.50 11.49
CA ALA A 178 3.26 -14.67 12.21
C ALA A 178 2.72 -14.34 13.62
N VAL A 179 3.11 -13.20 14.21
CA VAL A 179 2.58 -12.74 15.50
C VAL A 179 1.07 -12.52 15.43
N LEU A 180 0.29 -13.21 16.28
CA LEU A 180 -1.15 -12.97 16.37
C LEU A 180 -1.44 -11.72 17.21
N GLY A 181 -2.14 -10.75 16.62
CA GLY A 181 -2.55 -9.51 17.28
C GLY A 181 -2.97 -8.43 16.28
N SER A 182 -3.73 -7.44 16.75
CA SER A 182 -3.97 -6.18 16.04
C SER A 182 -2.98 -5.11 16.49
N PHE A 183 -2.82 -4.05 15.69
CA PHE A 183 -1.96 -2.92 16.04
C PHE A 183 -2.41 -2.27 17.36
N PRO A 184 -1.50 -2.08 18.33
CA PRO A 184 -1.85 -1.55 19.65
C PRO A 184 -2.19 -0.06 19.58
N GLY A 185 -3.17 0.37 20.38
CA GLY A 185 -3.35 1.77 20.77
C GLY A 185 -3.86 2.75 19.72
N PHE A 186 -4.31 2.31 18.54
CA PHE A 186 -4.89 3.23 17.55
C PHE A 186 -6.26 3.79 18.02
N ASP A 187 -6.33 5.10 18.27
CA ASP A 187 -7.54 5.76 18.76
C ASP A 187 -8.59 5.94 17.65
N ARG A 188 -9.66 5.15 17.73
CA ARG A 188 -10.78 5.16 16.77
C ARG A 188 -11.89 6.16 17.13
N ARG A 189 -11.76 6.96 18.20
CA ARG A 189 -12.80 7.90 18.65
C ARG A 189 -13.02 9.01 17.62
N GLY A 190 -14.28 9.22 17.25
CA GLY A 190 -14.69 10.22 16.25
C GLY A 190 -14.52 9.76 14.79
N LEU A 191 -13.79 8.68 14.52
CA LEU A 191 -13.66 8.09 13.19
C LEU A 191 -14.90 7.25 12.82
N ARG A 192 -15.15 7.12 11.52
CA ARG A 192 -16.16 6.25 10.90
C ARG A 192 -15.44 5.15 10.12
N ALA A 193 -15.78 3.90 10.42
CA ALA A 193 -15.27 2.75 9.70
C ALA A 193 -16.02 2.55 8.37
N VAL A 194 -15.27 2.35 7.29
CA VAL A 194 -15.78 2.03 5.95
C VAL A 194 -15.09 0.74 5.50
N PRO A 195 -15.82 -0.38 5.34
CA PRO A 195 -15.23 -1.63 4.89
C PRO A 195 -14.63 -1.51 3.49
N ILE A 196 -13.44 -2.05 3.29
CA ILE A 196 -12.73 -2.09 2.01
C ILE A 196 -13.03 -3.41 1.30
N GLN A 197 -13.46 -3.33 0.05
CA GLN A 197 -13.58 -4.47 -0.87
C GLN A 197 -12.25 -4.58 -1.63
N VAL A 198 -11.51 -5.67 -1.43
CA VAL A 198 -10.24 -5.92 -2.13
C VAL A 198 -10.54 -6.80 -3.35
N SER A 199 -10.04 -6.39 -4.52
CA SER A 199 -10.12 -7.20 -5.75
C SER A 199 -8.98 -8.22 -5.88
N ASP A 200 -9.12 -9.19 -6.79
CA ASP A 200 -8.09 -10.21 -7.06
C ASP A 200 -6.76 -9.59 -7.51
N GLY A 201 -6.82 -8.44 -8.21
CA GLY A 201 -5.68 -7.60 -8.55
C GLY A 201 -5.26 -6.62 -7.45
N PHE A 202 -5.51 -6.97 -6.18
CA PHE A 202 -5.21 -6.23 -4.95
C PHE A 202 -5.75 -4.80 -4.79
N ASN A 203 -6.38 -4.18 -5.80
CA ASN A 203 -6.95 -2.83 -5.66
C ASN A 203 -8.00 -2.76 -4.53
N LEU A 204 -7.89 -1.71 -3.71
CA LEU A 204 -8.80 -1.38 -2.60
C LEU A 204 -9.99 -0.55 -3.10
N TYR A 205 -11.22 -0.97 -2.82
CA TYR A 205 -12.44 -0.21 -3.14
C TYR A 205 -13.29 0.07 -1.90
N VAL A 206 -14.00 1.20 -1.88
CA VAL A 206 -15.00 1.55 -0.87
C VAL A 206 -16.31 1.99 -1.52
N ASN A 207 -17.44 1.64 -0.89
CA ASN A 207 -18.77 2.07 -1.30
C ASN A 207 -19.06 3.52 -0.88
N GLY A 208 -19.80 4.24 -1.72
CA GLY A 208 -20.13 5.65 -1.52
C GLY A 208 -21.20 6.18 -2.46
N SER A 209 -21.28 7.51 -2.59
CA SER A 209 -22.15 8.16 -3.58
C SER A 209 -21.56 9.47 -4.11
N ILE A 210 -21.86 9.80 -5.37
CA ILE A 210 -21.57 11.12 -5.95
C ILE A 210 -22.90 11.80 -6.26
N ASN A 211 -23.15 12.98 -5.67
CA ASN A 211 -24.41 13.72 -5.76
C ASN A 211 -25.65 12.84 -5.48
N GLY A 212 -25.53 11.87 -4.56
CA GLY A 212 -26.61 10.94 -4.19
C GLY A 212 -26.85 9.76 -5.13
N LYS A 213 -25.99 9.54 -6.16
CA LYS A 213 -26.01 8.29 -6.94
C LYS A 213 -24.94 7.31 -6.42
N PRO A 214 -25.30 6.03 -6.15
CA PRO A 214 -24.36 5.02 -5.67
C PRO A 214 -23.13 4.87 -6.58
N ALA A 215 -21.97 4.74 -5.96
CA ALA A 215 -20.68 4.60 -6.62
C ALA A 215 -19.72 3.78 -5.74
N ARG A 216 -18.69 3.22 -6.37
CA ARG A 216 -17.45 2.80 -5.68
C ARG A 216 -16.33 3.77 -6.00
N LEU A 217 -15.38 3.88 -5.09
CA LEU A 217 -14.14 4.61 -5.29
C LEU A 217 -12.97 3.69 -4.94
N MET A 218 -11.91 3.74 -5.74
CA MET A 218 -10.64 3.07 -5.44
C MET A 218 -9.88 3.90 -4.40
N VAL A 219 -9.33 3.28 -3.35
CA VAL A 219 -8.55 3.99 -2.32
C VAL A 219 -7.10 4.07 -2.76
N ASP A 220 -6.61 5.28 -3.02
CA ASP A 220 -5.41 5.51 -3.82
C ASP A 220 -4.57 6.67 -3.23
N THR A 221 -3.42 6.36 -2.65
CA THR A 221 -2.49 7.37 -2.11
C THR A 221 -1.43 7.85 -3.10
N GLY A 222 -1.28 7.20 -4.26
CA GLY A 222 -0.51 7.72 -5.40
C GLY A 222 -1.26 8.86 -6.11
N SER A 223 -2.59 8.82 -6.15
CA SER A 223 -3.42 9.87 -6.73
C SER A 223 -3.41 11.14 -5.87
N PHE A 224 -2.75 12.20 -6.36
CA PHE A 224 -2.53 13.44 -5.60
C PHE A 224 -3.82 14.09 -5.05
N THR A 225 -4.95 13.90 -5.73
CA THR A 225 -6.27 14.43 -5.39
C THR A 225 -7.38 13.44 -5.73
N THR A 226 -8.60 13.65 -5.26
CA THR A 226 -9.74 12.85 -5.71
C THR A 226 -10.04 13.12 -7.19
N LEU A 227 -10.03 12.05 -8.00
CA LEU A 227 -10.26 12.08 -9.44
C LEU A 227 -11.51 11.28 -9.79
N LEU A 228 -12.42 11.83 -10.61
CA LEU A 228 -13.58 11.10 -11.13
C LEU A 228 -13.43 10.79 -12.62
N HIS A 229 -13.90 9.61 -13.00
CA HIS A 229 -13.82 9.11 -14.36
C HIS A 229 -14.73 9.91 -15.31
N ARG A 230 -14.19 10.27 -16.48
CA ARG A 230 -14.88 11.06 -17.51
C ARG A 230 -16.24 10.50 -17.91
N SER A 231 -16.35 9.19 -18.19
CA SER A 231 -17.64 8.61 -18.61
C SER A 231 -18.65 8.56 -17.47
N PHE A 232 -18.22 8.46 -16.21
CA PHE A 232 -19.11 8.61 -15.06
C PHE A 232 -19.69 10.03 -14.96
N LEU A 233 -18.84 11.06 -15.03
CA LEU A 233 -19.27 12.46 -15.02
C LEU A 233 -20.23 12.81 -16.18
N ARG A 234 -19.95 12.28 -17.38
CA ARG A 234 -20.80 12.41 -18.57
C ARG A 234 -22.17 11.77 -18.35
N ARG A 235 -22.25 10.52 -17.87
CA ARG A 235 -23.51 9.84 -17.51
C ARG A 235 -24.29 10.62 -16.45
N MET A 236 -23.58 11.20 -15.48
CA MET A 236 -24.14 12.01 -14.40
C MET A 236 -24.55 13.45 -14.78
N ARG A 237 -24.28 13.89 -16.01
CA ARG A 237 -24.50 15.27 -16.49
C ARG A 237 -23.83 16.33 -15.60
N ILE A 238 -22.68 15.99 -15.01
CA ILE A 238 -21.89 16.93 -14.19
C ILE A 238 -20.99 17.74 -15.12
N ALA A 239 -21.11 19.07 -15.06
CA ALA A 239 -20.28 19.98 -15.86
C ALA A 239 -18.80 19.88 -15.46
N THR A 240 -17.90 20.02 -16.44
CA THR A 240 -16.45 20.02 -16.24
C THR A 240 -15.84 21.24 -16.90
N ARG A 241 -14.93 21.92 -16.20
CA ARG A 241 -14.17 23.08 -16.69
C ARG A 241 -12.71 22.69 -16.89
N GLU A 242 -12.08 23.28 -17.90
CA GLU A 242 -10.62 23.28 -18.01
C GLU A 242 -10.02 24.24 -16.98
N THR A 243 -8.72 24.05 -16.69
CA THR A 243 -7.94 24.90 -15.80
C THR A 243 -6.67 25.34 -16.51
N PRO A 244 -6.07 26.48 -16.13
CA PRO A 244 -4.78 26.92 -16.72
C PRO A 244 -3.60 26.00 -16.34
N TYR A 245 -3.83 25.00 -15.46
CA TYR A 245 -2.81 24.07 -15.01
C TYR A 245 -2.71 22.86 -15.93
N SER A 246 -1.51 22.63 -16.46
CA SER A 246 -1.07 21.28 -16.83
C SER A 246 -0.55 20.57 -15.57
N SER A 247 -1.36 19.72 -14.95
CA SER A 247 -0.80 18.63 -14.15
C SER A 247 -0.22 17.63 -15.13
N SER A 248 1.03 17.25 -14.90
CA SER A 248 1.68 16.22 -15.69
C SER A 248 1.00 14.85 -15.47
N ALA A 249 0.27 14.65 -14.35
CA ALA A 249 -0.35 13.38 -13.95
C ALA A 249 -1.67 13.03 -14.68
N VAL A 250 -2.08 13.83 -15.66
CA VAL A 250 -3.23 13.54 -16.54
C VAL A 250 -2.69 13.18 -17.92
N ASN A 251 -3.22 12.10 -18.51
CA ASN A 251 -2.71 11.44 -19.71
C ASN A 251 -2.20 12.41 -20.80
N LEU A 252 -0.95 12.22 -21.24
CA LEU A 252 -0.20 13.06 -22.21
C LEU A 252 -0.91 13.35 -23.56
N LYS A 253 -2.04 12.71 -23.86
CA LYS A 253 -2.88 12.98 -25.03
C LYS A 253 -3.75 14.24 -24.85
N GLU A 254 -3.89 14.76 -23.63
CA GLU A 254 -4.75 15.91 -23.34
C GLU A 254 -3.96 17.11 -22.81
N ARG A 255 -4.29 18.32 -23.30
CA ARG A 255 -3.74 19.57 -22.79
C ARG A 255 -4.67 20.15 -21.73
N GLY A 256 -4.14 20.34 -20.51
CA GLY A 256 -4.83 20.99 -19.40
C GLY A 256 -5.62 20.02 -18.50
N VAL A 257 -5.61 20.27 -17.20
CA VAL A 257 -6.42 19.51 -16.24
C VAL A 257 -7.85 20.00 -16.32
N ARG A 258 -8.78 19.06 -16.51
CA ARG A 258 -10.21 19.29 -16.32
C ARG A 258 -10.58 19.01 -14.86
N VAL A 259 -11.44 19.84 -14.29
CA VAL A 259 -12.02 19.65 -12.96
C VAL A 259 -13.55 19.70 -13.03
N ALA A 260 -14.21 19.04 -12.09
CA ALA A 260 -15.65 19.01 -11.92
C ALA A 260 -16.01 19.47 -10.51
N HIS A 261 -17.08 20.24 -10.36
CA HIS A 261 -17.63 20.56 -9.04
C HIS A 261 -18.73 19.56 -8.66
N ILE A 262 -18.61 18.92 -7.50
CA ILE A 262 -19.61 18.00 -6.95
C ILE A 262 -20.20 18.58 -5.65
N ARG A 263 -21.53 18.51 -5.54
CA ARG A 263 -22.27 19.04 -4.38
C ARG A 263 -22.02 18.17 -3.14
N LYS A 264 -21.92 16.85 -3.35
CA LYS A 264 -21.74 15.85 -2.31
C LYS A 264 -20.94 14.64 -2.81
N LEU A 265 -19.97 14.22 -2.02
CA LEU A 265 -19.30 12.93 -2.04
C LEU A 265 -19.61 12.24 -0.70
N SER A 266 -20.20 11.04 -0.72
CA SER A 266 -20.32 10.18 0.46
C SER A 266 -19.33 9.03 0.37
N VAL A 267 -18.65 8.68 1.46
CA VAL A 267 -17.79 7.48 1.58
C VAL A 267 -18.20 6.75 2.85
N GLY A 268 -18.83 5.57 2.70
CA GLY A 268 -19.57 4.94 3.79
C GLY A 268 -20.62 5.89 4.38
N SER A 269 -20.42 6.30 5.64
CA SER A 269 -21.27 7.25 6.38
C SER A 269 -20.66 8.66 6.55
N VAL A 270 -19.50 8.94 5.94
CA VAL A 270 -18.88 10.28 5.92
C VAL A 270 -19.33 11.05 4.69
N ASP A 271 -19.76 12.30 4.90
CA ASP A 271 -20.31 13.18 3.88
C ASP A 271 -19.44 14.43 3.67
N ILE A 272 -18.96 14.60 2.44
CA ILE A 272 -18.04 15.65 2.01
C ILE A 272 -18.78 16.54 1.01
N PHE A 273 -18.94 17.82 1.32
CA PHE A 273 -19.77 18.76 0.55
C PHE A 273 -18.94 19.73 -0.31
N ALA A 274 -19.55 20.25 -1.38
CA ALA A 274 -19.06 21.36 -2.22
C ALA A 274 -17.57 21.24 -2.63
N LYS A 275 -17.22 20.15 -3.30
CA LYS A 275 -15.83 19.79 -3.62
C LYS A 275 -15.53 19.89 -5.11
N ASP A 276 -14.39 20.49 -5.46
CA ASP A 276 -13.77 20.32 -6.78
C ASP A 276 -12.94 19.02 -6.82
N VAL A 277 -13.16 18.21 -7.86
CA VAL A 277 -12.45 16.96 -8.14
C VAL A 277 -11.81 17.02 -9.53
N GLY A 278 -10.66 16.37 -9.71
CA GLY A 278 -10.06 16.27 -11.04
C GLY A 278 -10.82 15.29 -11.93
N VAL A 279 -10.67 15.44 -13.24
CA VAL A 279 -11.29 14.55 -14.24
C VAL A 279 -10.18 13.73 -14.90
N ILE A 280 -10.37 12.42 -14.95
CA ILE A 280 -9.40 11.48 -15.51
C ILE A 280 -10.09 10.44 -16.41
N ASP A 281 -9.32 9.82 -17.30
CA ASP A 281 -9.70 8.60 -18.00
C ASP A 281 -9.10 7.38 -17.28
N LEU A 282 -9.93 6.38 -16.99
CA LEU A 282 -9.58 5.20 -16.20
C LEU A 282 -9.63 3.90 -16.99
N GLU A 283 -9.96 3.92 -18.29
CA GLU A 283 -10.11 2.70 -19.10
C GLU A 283 -8.80 1.86 -19.19
N GLY A 284 -7.64 2.51 -18.97
CA GLY A 284 -6.31 1.88 -18.84
C GLY A 284 -5.87 1.47 -17.43
N LEU A 285 -6.63 1.81 -16.38
CA LEU A 285 -6.33 1.48 -14.96
C LEU A 285 -7.38 0.53 -14.34
N ILE A 286 -8.65 0.70 -14.72
CA ILE A 286 -9.78 -0.01 -14.15
C ILE A 286 -10.46 -0.82 -15.26
N HIS A 287 -10.31 -2.13 -15.16
CA HIS A 287 -10.71 -3.08 -16.21
C HIS A 287 -11.99 -3.87 -15.82
N ASN A 288 -12.25 -4.98 -16.53
CA ASN A 288 -13.28 -5.98 -16.19
C ASN A 288 -14.71 -5.41 -16.01
N GLY A 289 -15.05 -4.36 -16.77
CA GLY A 289 -16.38 -3.72 -16.72
C GLY A 289 -16.68 -2.97 -15.41
N LEU A 290 -15.69 -2.76 -14.53
CA LEU A 290 -15.91 -2.14 -13.22
C LEU A 290 -16.36 -0.66 -13.32
N LEU A 291 -16.04 0.04 -14.41
CA LEU A 291 -16.50 1.39 -14.70
C LEU A 291 -17.99 1.44 -15.10
N GLU A 292 -18.56 0.32 -15.58
CA GLU A 292 -19.95 0.18 -16.05
C GLU A 292 -20.84 -0.60 -15.08
N GLY A 293 -20.23 -1.29 -14.11
CA GLY A 293 -20.94 -2.15 -13.13
C GLY A 293 -21.93 -1.40 -12.23
N SER A 294 -22.61 -2.14 -11.36
CA SER A 294 -23.62 -1.60 -10.44
C SER A 294 -23.29 -1.97 -8.98
N PRO A 295 -22.88 -1.02 -8.12
CA PRO A 295 -22.50 0.36 -8.43
C PRO A 295 -21.17 0.44 -9.23
N PRO A 296 -21.03 1.44 -10.11
CA PRO A 296 -19.83 1.60 -10.94
C PRO A 296 -18.68 2.15 -10.10
N VAL A 297 -17.45 1.82 -10.45
CA VAL A 297 -16.30 2.56 -9.94
C VAL A 297 -16.28 3.93 -10.62
N ALA A 298 -16.53 4.98 -9.83
CA ALA A 298 -16.68 6.34 -10.32
C ALA A 298 -15.34 7.11 -10.37
N GLY A 299 -14.30 6.64 -9.68
CA GLY A 299 -13.07 7.40 -9.50
C GLY A 299 -12.12 6.86 -8.44
N LEU A 300 -11.10 7.67 -8.14
CA LEU A 300 -10.01 7.43 -7.21
C LEU A 300 -10.17 8.38 -6.00
N LEU A 301 -10.22 7.83 -4.79
CA LEU A 301 -10.27 8.56 -3.51
C LEU A 301 -8.85 8.99 -3.11
N GLY A 302 -8.35 10.00 -3.81
CA GLY A 302 -6.95 10.44 -3.70
C GLY A 302 -6.51 11.05 -2.37
N ALA A 303 -5.19 11.18 -2.22
CA ALA A 303 -4.46 11.59 -1.03
C ALA A 303 -4.90 12.93 -0.40
N GLU A 304 -5.45 13.88 -1.16
CA GLU A 304 -5.98 15.14 -0.62
C GLU A 304 -7.26 14.93 0.20
N THR A 305 -8.19 14.08 -0.24
CA THR A 305 -9.39 13.75 0.55
C THR A 305 -9.01 12.94 1.76
N LEU A 306 -8.16 11.91 1.58
CA LEU A 306 -7.68 11.06 2.67
C LEU A 306 -6.97 11.89 3.75
N ARG A 307 -6.09 12.84 3.39
CA ARG A 307 -5.47 13.75 4.35
C ARG A 307 -6.49 14.64 5.07
N ARG A 308 -7.42 15.25 4.34
CA ARG A 308 -8.38 16.24 4.90
C ARG A 308 -9.42 15.64 5.84
N HIS A 309 -9.69 14.35 5.75
CA HIS A 309 -10.74 13.65 6.49
C HIS A 309 -10.17 12.55 7.39
N HIS A 310 -8.97 12.76 7.94
CA HIS A 310 -8.29 11.85 8.86
C HIS A 310 -8.29 10.38 8.38
N GLY A 311 -7.86 10.19 7.14
CA GLY A 311 -7.85 8.90 6.45
C GLY A 311 -6.80 7.94 7.03
N ILE A 312 -7.25 6.91 7.74
CA ILE A 312 -6.40 5.79 8.15
C ILE A 312 -6.81 4.55 7.36
N ILE A 313 -5.86 3.96 6.63
CA ILE A 313 -6.06 2.73 5.85
C ILE A 313 -5.43 1.58 6.61
N ASP A 314 -6.26 0.65 7.11
CA ASP A 314 -5.85 -0.55 7.84
C ASP A 314 -5.97 -1.76 6.91
N PHE A 315 -4.84 -2.23 6.39
CA PHE A 315 -4.75 -3.38 5.48
C PHE A 315 -5.04 -4.71 6.20
N GLY A 316 -4.74 -4.79 7.49
CA GLY A 316 -5.00 -5.97 8.33
C GLY A 316 -6.49 -6.22 8.57
N THR A 317 -7.25 -5.19 8.95
CA THR A 317 -8.71 -5.28 9.13
C THR A 317 -9.53 -4.88 7.90
N ARG A 318 -8.86 -4.54 6.79
CA ARG A 318 -9.46 -4.10 5.51
C ARG A 318 -10.49 -2.99 5.73
N THR A 319 -10.12 -1.98 6.51
CA THR A 319 -11.00 -0.87 6.89
C THR A 319 -10.35 0.47 6.58
N LEU A 320 -11.09 1.34 5.90
CA LEU A 320 -10.78 2.75 5.78
C LEU A 320 -11.50 3.48 6.91
N TYR A 321 -10.76 4.23 7.71
CA TYR A 321 -11.32 5.15 8.71
C TYR A 321 -11.28 6.57 8.17
N LEU A 322 -12.38 7.32 8.36
CA LEU A 322 -12.51 8.73 7.95
C LEU A 322 -13.24 9.54 9.03
N ARG A 323 -13.12 10.87 9.00
CA ARG A 323 -13.83 11.83 9.86
C ARG A 323 -14.41 12.99 9.06
#